data_AF-G2PZH7-F1
#
_entry.id   AF-G2PZH7-F1
#
_cell.length_a   1.000
_cell.length_b   1.000
_cell.length_c   1.000
_cell.angle_alpha   90.00
_cell.angle_beta   90.00
_cell.angle_gamma   90.00
#
_symmetry.space_group_name_H-M   'P 1'
#
loop_
_entity.id
_entity.type
_entity.pdbx_description
1 polymer ?
#
loop_
_entity_poly.entity_id
_entity_poly.type
_entity_poly.pdbx_seq_one_letter_code
_entity_poly.pdbx_strand_id
1 'polypeptide(L)'
;MLKKDATYYIVEESVLPEVFLKVVKAKELLEKGEVKAVNEAVKMVGISRSAFYKYKDCIFPFFESSRGKIITLALVLKDIPGILSKILNIISETNANILTINQNIPLGGIATVSISIRTSGMTKSVKDLILEIEKVDGVKKIEILGREEY
;
A
#
# COMPACT_ATOMS: atom_id res chain seq x y z
N MET A 1 3.17 7.04 -29.74
CA MET A 1 1.70 6.85 -29.69
C MET A 1 1.20 7.54 -28.42
N LEU A 2 0.35 8.56 -28.56
CA LEU A 2 -0.31 9.20 -27.43
C LEU A 2 -1.13 8.14 -26.69
N LYS A 3 -0.80 7.87 -25.42
CA LYS A 3 -1.67 7.09 -24.54
C LYS A 3 -3.00 7.85 -24.47
N LYS A 4 -4.06 7.26 -25.02
CA LYS A 4 -5.44 7.64 -24.74
C LYS A 4 -5.58 7.86 -23.23
N ASP A 5 -6.29 8.90 -22.80
CA ASP A 5 -6.56 9.13 -21.38
C ASP A 5 -7.08 7.84 -20.75
N ALA A 6 -6.23 7.21 -19.93
CA ALA A 6 -6.55 5.94 -19.30
C ALA A 6 -7.42 6.24 -18.07
N THR A 7 -8.67 5.82 -18.11
CA THR A 7 -9.53 5.82 -16.91
C THR A 7 -9.15 4.63 -16.04
N TYR A 8 -8.87 4.88 -14.77
CA TYR A 8 -8.50 3.85 -13.79
C TYR A 8 -9.70 3.49 -12.92
N TYR A 9 -9.80 2.21 -12.55
CA TYR A 9 -10.81 1.68 -11.65
C TYR A 9 -10.12 0.98 -10.47
N ILE A 10 -10.65 1.16 -9.27
CA ILE A 10 -10.27 0.37 -8.09
C ILE A 10 -11.26 -0.79 -7.99
N VAL A 11 -10.72 -1.99 -7.84
CA VAL A 11 -11.49 -3.24 -7.80
C VAL A 11 -10.99 -4.09 -6.65
N GLU A 12 -11.91 -4.76 -5.95
CA GLU A 12 -11.56 -5.70 -4.89
C GLU A 12 -10.87 -6.93 -5.49
N GLU A 13 -9.84 -7.44 -4.81
CA GLU A 13 -9.07 -8.59 -5.30
C GLU A 13 -9.96 -9.84 -5.54
N SER A 14 -10.97 -10.03 -4.69
CA SER A 14 -11.88 -11.18 -4.71
C SER A 14 -12.71 -11.30 -5.99
N VAL A 15 -12.94 -10.19 -6.71
CA VAL A 15 -13.69 -10.18 -7.97
C VAL A 15 -12.80 -10.25 -9.21
N LEU A 16 -11.47 -10.21 -9.03
CA LEU A 16 -10.54 -10.25 -10.15
C LEU A 16 -10.42 -11.66 -10.73
N PRO A 17 -10.38 -11.81 -12.06
CA PRO A 17 -9.95 -13.03 -12.70
C PRO A 17 -8.58 -13.48 -12.20
N GLU A 18 -8.42 -14.77 -11.91
CA GLU A 18 -7.18 -15.36 -11.35
C GLU A 18 -5.93 -15.03 -12.19
N VAL A 19 -6.10 -14.89 -13.52
CA VAL A 19 -5.01 -14.50 -14.43
C VAL A 19 -4.37 -13.16 -14.05
N PHE A 20 -5.13 -12.20 -13.52
CA PHE A 20 -4.60 -10.90 -13.10
C PHE A 20 -3.73 -11.04 -11.86
N LEU A 21 -4.18 -11.81 -10.87
CA LEU A 21 -3.42 -12.10 -9.65
C LEU A 21 -2.11 -12.82 -9.99
N LYS A 22 -2.16 -13.78 -10.92
CA LYS A 22 -0.97 -14.50 -11.41
C LYS A 22 -0.01 -13.58 -12.17
N VAL A 23 -0.50 -12.61 -12.95
CA VAL A 23 0.35 -11.61 -13.61
C VAL A 23 1.07 -10.75 -12.59
N VAL A 24 0.38 -10.30 -11.54
CA VAL A 24 0.98 -9.55 -10.43
C VAL A 24 2.08 -10.38 -9.76
N LYS A 25 1.77 -11.62 -9.37
CA LYS A 25 2.74 -12.54 -8.75
C LYS A 25 3.96 -12.82 -9.65
N ALA A 26 3.77 -12.95 -10.96
CA ALA A 26 4.88 -13.13 -11.90
C ALA A 26 5.80 -11.89 -11.96
N LYS A 27 5.22 -10.67 -11.87
CA LYS A 27 6.00 -9.43 -11.78
C LYS A 27 6.80 -9.40 -10.48
N GLU A 28 6.17 -9.76 -9.37
CA GLU A 28 6.83 -9.81 -8.05
C GLU A 28 8.06 -10.74 -8.04
N LEU A 29 7.95 -11.95 -8.61
CA LEU A 29 9.07 -12.90 -8.74
C LEU A 29 10.25 -12.31 -9.54
N LEU A 30 9.95 -11.58 -10.62
CA LEU A 30 10.95 -10.93 -11.46
C LEU A 30 11.61 -9.74 -10.73
N GLU A 31 10.82 -8.91 -10.06
CA GLU A 31 11.30 -7.73 -9.32
C GLU A 31 12.18 -8.12 -8.12
N LYS A 32 11.84 -9.21 -7.42
CA LYS A 32 12.66 -9.75 -6.33
C LYS A 32 13.92 -10.48 -6.83
N GLY A 33 14.04 -10.72 -8.13
CA GLY A 33 15.15 -11.48 -8.72
C GLY A 33 15.12 -12.97 -8.39
N GLU A 34 13.99 -13.51 -7.94
CA GLU A 34 13.79 -14.94 -7.67
C GLU A 34 13.83 -15.76 -8.96
N VAL A 35 13.48 -15.14 -10.09
CA VAL A 35 13.62 -15.70 -11.44
C VAL A 35 14.26 -14.68 -12.37
N LYS A 36 15.03 -15.16 -13.36
CA LYS A 36 15.79 -14.28 -14.28
C LYS A 36 15.04 -13.97 -15.56
N ALA A 37 14.06 -14.80 -15.91
CA ALA A 37 13.35 -14.69 -17.18
C ALA A 37 11.84 -14.74 -16.98
N VAL A 38 11.13 -13.93 -17.78
CA VAL A 38 9.65 -13.96 -17.85
C VAL A 38 9.13 -15.37 -18.10
N ASN A 39 9.86 -16.17 -18.89
CA ASN A 39 9.50 -17.56 -19.18
C ASN A 39 9.42 -18.45 -17.93
N GLU A 40 10.30 -18.23 -16.97
CA GLU A 40 10.32 -18.96 -15.69
C GLU A 40 9.18 -18.49 -14.81
N ALA A 41 9.02 -17.17 -14.68
CA ALA A 41 7.97 -16.56 -13.87
C ALA A 41 6.57 -17.04 -14.28
N VAL A 42 6.24 -16.95 -15.58
CA VAL A 42 4.90 -17.34 -16.08
C VAL A 42 4.62 -18.84 -15.94
N LYS A 43 5.67 -19.68 -16.05
CA LYS A 43 5.55 -21.12 -15.79
C LYS A 43 5.27 -21.40 -14.31
N MET A 44 5.99 -20.75 -13.41
CA MET A 44 5.82 -20.93 -11.96
C MET A 44 4.43 -20.52 -11.47
N VAL A 45 3.86 -19.44 -12.01
CA VAL A 45 2.53 -18.96 -11.62
C VAL A 45 1.38 -19.58 -12.43
N GLY A 46 1.70 -20.34 -13.50
CA GLY A 46 0.72 -21.03 -14.32
C GLY A 46 -0.09 -20.13 -15.27
N ILE A 47 0.58 -19.22 -15.99
CA ILE A 47 -0.03 -18.43 -17.08
C ILE A 47 0.79 -18.50 -18.37
N SER A 48 0.17 -18.17 -19.50
CA SER A 48 0.89 -18.04 -20.77
C SER A 48 1.71 -16.75 -20.83
N ARG A 49 2.76 -16.74 -21.66
CA ARG A 49 3.50 -15.50 -21.96
C ARG A 49 2.60 -14.42 -22.56
N SER A 50 1.68 -14.80 -23.44
CA SER A 50 0.75 -13.85 -24.06
C SER A 50 -0.18 -13.21 -23.02
N ALA A 51 -0.67 -13.96 -22.04
CA ALA A 51 -1.45 -13.40 -20.93
C ALA A 51 -0.62 -12.42 -20.10
N PHE A 52 0.64 -12.75 -19.79
CA PHE A 52 1.55 -11.84 -19.11
C PHE A 52 1.74 -10.53 -19.87
N TYR A 53 2.17 -10.58 -21.14
CA TYR A 53 2.41 -9.38 -21.94
C TYR A 53 1.16 -8.56 -22.21
N LYS A 54 -0.03 -9.18 -22.23
CA LYS A 54 -1.31 -8.47 -22.39
C LYS A 54 -1.66 -7.59 -21.19
N TYR A 55 -1.31 -8.00 -19.97
CA TYR A 55 -1.78 -7.35 -18.75
C TYR A 55 -0.67 -6.71 -17.89
N LYS A 56 0.61 -7.04 -18.10
CA LYS A 56 1.73 -6.62 -17.22
C LYS A 56 1.82 -5.10 -17.01
N ASP A 57 1.41 -4.30 -18.00
CA ASP A 57 1.50 -2.84 -17.99
C ASP A 57 0.15 -2.16 -17.65
N CYS A 58 -0.87 -2.95 -17.30
CA CYS A 58 -2.22 -2.47 -16.98
C CYS A 58 -2.70 -2.89 -15.59
N ILE A 59 -1.98 -3.81 -14.94
CA ILE A 59 -2.35 -4.33 -13.62
C ILE A 59 -1.20 -4.08 -12.66
N PHE A 60 -1.51 -3.29 -11.65
CA PHE A 60 -0.60 -2.91 -10.59
C PHE A 60 -1.38 -3.08 -9.30
N PRO A 61 -0.84 -3.84 -8.35
CA PRO A 61 -1.42 -3.84 -7.02
C PRO A 61 -1.25 -2.46 -6.42
N PHE A 62 -2.32 -2.00 -5.80
CA PHE A 62 -2.36 -0.70 -5.15
C PHE A 62 -1.34 -0.60 -4.00
N PHE A 63 -0.96 -1.75 -3.41
CA PHE A 63 -0.09 -1.84 -2.24
C PHE A 63 1.29 -2.53 -2.44
N GLU A 64 1.75 -2.94 -3.65
CA GLU A 64 3.05 -3.67 -3.74
C GLU A 64 4.29 -2.83 -3.40
N SER A 65 5.18 -3.53 -2.69
CA SER A 65 6.63 -3.36 -2.64
C SER A 65 7.06 -1.92 -2.38
N SER A 66 6.79 -1.51 -1.15
CA SER A 66 7.14 -0.27 -0.46
C SER A 66 8.63 0.08 -0.39
N ARG A 67 9.49 -0.39 -1.31
CA ARG A 67 10.87 0.13 -1.38
C ARG A 67 10.86 1.52 -2.03
N GLY A 68 10.88 2.56 -1.20
CA GLY A 68 11.13 3.95 -1.63
C GLY A 68 9.93 4.88 -1.70
N LYS A 69 8.70 4.43 -1.39
CA LYS A 69 7.47 5.20 -1.64
C LYS A 69 7.07 6.03 -0.41
N ILE A 70 6.56 7.25 -0.64
CA ILE A 70 5.87 8.05 0.37
C ILE A 70 4.39 7.69 0.31
N ILE A 71 3.80 7.32 1.45
CA ILE A 71 2.36 7.12 1.58
C ILE A 71 1.82 8.07 2.63
N THR A 72 0.56 8.50 2.47
CA THR A 72 -0.14 9.30 3.48
C THR A 72 -1.27 8.50 4.09
N LEU A 73 -1.17 8.26 5.41
CA LEU A 73 -2.21 7.68 6.25
C LEU A 73 -3.15 8.80 6.70
N ALA A 74 -4.45 8.66 6.46
CA ALA A 74 -5.47 9.49 7.08
C ALA A 74 -6.16 8.71 8.19
N LEU A 75 -6.20 9.29 9.38
CA LEU A 75 -6.74 8.67 10.57
C LEU A 75 -7.86 9.54 11.15
N VAL A 76 -8.89 8.88 11.65
CA VAL A 76 -9.92 9.50 12.48
C VAL A 76 -9.76 8.91 13.88
N LEU A 77 -9.45 9.76 14.85
CA LEU A 77 -9.11 9.36 16.21
C LEU A 77 -10.09 9.97 17.21
N LYS A 78 -10.38 9.27 18.31
CA LYS A 78 -10.99 9.91 19.49
C LYS A 78 -9.99 10.91 20.06
N ASP A 79 -10.48 12.01 20.58
CA ASP A 79 -9.66 13.01 21.27
C ASP A 79 -9.39 12.57 22.72
N ILE A 80 -8.44 11.66 22.89
CA ILE A 80 -8.01 11.14 24.19
C ILE A 80 -6.48 11.22 24.27
N PRO A 81 -5.91 11.66 25.41
CA PRO A 81 -4.47 11.74 25.58
C PRO A 81 -3.76 10.43 25.22
N GLY A 82 -2.68 10.54 24.45
CA GLY A 82 -1.77 9.43 24.16
C GLY A 82 -2.12 8.56 22.94
N ILE A 83 -3.30 8.69 22.33
CA ILE A 83 -3.66 7.90 21.13
C ILE A 83 -2.67 8.15 20.00
N LEU A 84 -2.45 9.42 19.62
CA LEU A 84 -1.52 9.73 18.53
C LEU A 84 -0.10 9.25 18.86
N SER A 85 0.37 9.44 20.09
CA SER A 85 1.70 8.96 20.52
C SER A 85 1.84 7.45 20.36
N LYS A 86 0.82 6.66 20.74
CA LYS A 86 0.81 5.21 20.56
C LYS A 86 0.89 4.82 19.08
N ILE A 87 0.19 5.53 18.20
CA ILE A 87 0.24 5.31 16.74
C ILE A 87 1.63 5.63 16.19
N LEU A 88 2.25 6.74 16.61
CA LEU A 88 3.60 7.11 16.19
C LEU A 88 4.63 6.05 16.60
N ASN A 89 4.47 5.44 17.78
CA ASN A 89 5.33 4.35 18.23
C ASN A 89 5.18 3.11 17.35
N ILE A 90 3.93 2.70 17.04
CA ILE A 90 3.67 1.57 16.13
C ILE A 90 4.33 1.81 14.77
N ILE A 91 4.21 3.01 14.20
CA ILE A 91 4.87 3.36 12.93
C ILE A 91 6.40 3.23 13.06
N SER A 92 6.96 3.73 14.16
CA SER A 92 8.42 3.73 14.41
C SER A 92 8.97 2.30 14.57
N GLU A 93 8.22 1.39 15.18
CA GLU A 93 8.57 -0.04 15.31
C GLU A 93 8.68 -0.77 13.96
N THR A 94 8.00 -0.26 12.93
CA THR A 94 8.12 -0.80 11.56
C THR A 94 9.35 -0.30 10.83
N ASN A 95 10.17 0.59 11.42
CA ASN A 95 11.29 1.27 10.76
C ASN A 95 10.88 2.16 9.57
N ALA A 96 9.63 2.60 9.53
CA ALA A 96 9.16 3.62 8.59
C ALA A 96 9.65 5.01 9.02
N ASN A 97 10.10 5.83 8.07
CA ASN A 97 10.50 7.20 8.37
C ASN A 97 9.30 8.15 8.25
N ILE A 98 8.89 8.77 9.35
CA ILE A 98 7.80 9.75 9.35
C ILE A 98 8.31 11.06 8.72
N LEU A 99 7.58 11.57 7.74
CA LEU A 99 7.94 12.80 7.02
C LEU A 99 7.12 13.99 7.51
N THR A 100 5.81 13.79 7.68
CA THR A 100 4.90 14.83 8.15
C THR A 100 3.86 14.24 9.08
N ILE A 101 3.43 15.04 10.04
CA ILE A 101 2.29 14.77 10.91
C ILE A 101 1.46 16.04 10.92
N ASN A 102 0.19 15.93 10.54
CA ASN A 102 -0.76 17.02 10.65
C ASN A 102 -2.00 16.51 11.37
N GLN A 103 -2.23 17.01 12.58
CA GLN A 103 -3.47 16.78 13.32
C GLN A 103 -4.27 18.08 13.31
N ASN A 104 -5.51 18.01 12.82
CA ASN A 104 -6.44 19.12 12.94
C ASN A 104 -6.94 19.23 14.39
N ILE A 105 -7.37 20.44 14.76
CA ILE A 105 -8.02 20.69 16.05
C ILE A 105 -9.21 19.72 16.20
N PRO A 106 -9.30 18.97 17.31
CA PRO A 106 -10.40 18.06 17.53
C PRO A 106 -11.75 18.78 17.51
N LEU A 107 -12.73 18.19 16.83
CA LEU A 107 -14.11 18.67 16.77
C LEU A 107 -15.05 17.54 17.21
N GLY A 108 -15.91 17.82 18.20
CA GLY A 108 -16.85 16.82 18.73
C GLY A 108 -16.17 15.60 19.37
N GLY A 109 -14.99 15.77 19.97
CA GLY A 109 -14.21 14.69 20.57
C GLY A 109 -13.53 13.77 19.55
N ILE A 110 -13.39 14.22 18.30
CA ILE A 110 -12.75 13.50 17.21
C ILE A 110 -11.67 14.38 16.59
N ALA A 111 -10.48 13.82 16.38
CA ALA A 111 -9.38 14.46 15.66
C ALA A 111 -9.13 13.73 14.34
N THR A 112 -8.95 14.49 13.26
CA THR A 112 -8.43 13.95 11.99
C THR A 112 -6.93 14.16 11.94
N VAL A 113 -6.18 13.11 11.63
CA VAL A 113 -4.72 13.15 11.52
C VAL A 113 -4.31 12.65 10.14
N SER A 114 -3.40 13.34 9.47
CA SER A 114 -2.69 12.82 8.30
C SER A 114 -1.21 12.63 8.64
N ILE A 115 -0.67 11.44 8.35
CA ILE A 115 0.74 11.11 8.57
C ILE A 115 1.33 10.62 7.26
N SER A 116 2.31 11.35 6.72
CA SER A 116 3.07 10.88 5.56
C SER A 116 4.31 10.14 6.03
N ILE A 117 4.51 8.92 5.53
CA ILE A 117 5.65 8.06 5.88
C ILE A 117 6.37 7.60 4.62
N ARG A 118 7.70 7.54 4.69
CA ARG A 118 8.52 6.84 3.70
C ARG A 118 8.67 5.40 4.13
N THR A 119 8.32 4.50 3.24
CA THR A 119 8.25 3.06 3.55
C THR A 119 9.54 2.29 3.21
N SER A 120 10.57 2.99 2.70
CA SER A 120 11.88 2.40 2.45
C SER A 120 12.51 1.89 3.74
N GLY A 121 12.77 0.59 3.82
CA GLY A 121 13.41 -0.03 4.99
C GLY A 121 12.42 -0.53 6.05
N MET A 122 11.11 -0.52 5.76
CA MET A 122 10.13 -1.09 6.67
C MET A 122 10.36 -2.60 6.88
N THR A 123 10.23 -3.05 8.13
CA THR A 123 10.36 -4.46 8.54
C THR A 123 9.05 -5.24 8.40
N LYS A 124 7.92 -4.54 8.30
CA LYS A 124 6.57 -5.09 8.10
C LYS A 124 5.92 -4.48 6.86
N SER A 125 4.88 -5.13 6.33
CA SER A 125 4.12 -4.55 5.21
C SER A 125 3.29 -3.35 5.68
N VAL A 126 2.93 -2.46 4.75
CA VAL A 126 2.00 -1.35 5.02
C VAL A 126 0.64 -1.89 5.48
N LYS A 127 0.21 -3.03 4.94
CA LYS A 127 -1.02 -3.71 5.34
C LYS A 127 -0.97 -4.13 6.81
N ASP A 128 0.14 -4.72 7.27
CA ASP A 128 0.30 -5.12 8.67
C ASP A 128 0.32 -3.90 9.60
N LEU A 129 1.01 -2.83 9.20
CA LEU A 129 1.01 -1.55 9.93
C LEU A 129 -0.43 -1.01 10.13
N ILE A 130 -1.25 -1.02 9.08
CA ILE A 130 -2.64 -0.58 9.15
C ILE A 130 -3.43 -1.45 10.13
N LEU A 131 -3.32 -2.78 10.02
CA LEU A 131 -4.00 -3.72 10.91
C LEU A 131 -3.58 -3.56 12.38
N GLU A 132 -2.34 -3.17 12.65
CA GLU A 132 -1.86 -2.87 14.01
C GLU A 132 -2.43 -1.55 14.53
N ILE A 133 -2.50 -0.51 13.70
CA ILE A 133 -3.09 0.78 14.06
C ILE A 133 -4.60 0.66 14.30
N GLU A 134 -5.33 -0.10 13.47
CA GLU A 134 -6.78 -0.33 13.62
C GLU A 134 -7.15 -0.96 14.97
N LYS A 135 -6.24 -1.71 15.58
CA LYS A 135 -6.45 -2.36 16.89
C LYS A 135 -6.28 -1.41 18.08
N VAL A 136 -5.78 -0.18 17.86
CA VAL A 136 -5.61 0.80 18.93
C VAL A 136 -6.98 1.35 19.35
N ASP A 137 -7.38 1.15 20.61
CA ASP A 137 -8.59 1.78 21.13
C ASP A 137 -8.47 3.31 21.00
N GLY A 138 -9.48 3.89 20.36
CA GLY A 138 -9.50 5.29 19.98
C GLY A 138 -9.32 5.55 18.49
N VAL A 139 -8.84 4.58 17.71
CA VAL A 139 -8.86 4.66 16.24
C VAL A 139 -10.27 4.34 15.74
N LYS A 140 -10.89 5.29 15.05
CA LYS A 140 -12.22 5.12 14.43
C LYS A 140 -12.13 4.70 12.98
N LYS A 141 -11.12 5.19 12.27
CA LYS A 141 -10.90 4.93 10.85
C LYS A 141 -9.44 5.17 10.49
N ILE A 142 -8.93 4.39 9.54
CA ILE A 142 -7.67 4.64 8.85
C ILE A 142 -7.86 4.39 7.36
N GLU A 143 -7.31 5.28 6.53
CA GLU A 143 -7.33 5.19 5.08
C GLU A 143 -5.95 5.57 4.52
N ILE A 144 -5.61 5.07 3.33
CA ILE A 144 -4.47 5.56 2.57
C ILE A 144 -5.00 6.55 1.53
N LEU A 145 -4.55 7.80 1.59
CA LEU A 145 -5.03 8.87 0.69
C LEU A 145 -4.33 8.88 -0.67
N GLY A 146 -3.24 8.13 -0.83
CA GLY A 146 -2.52 8.04 -2.10
C GLY A 146 -1.01 8.09 -1.93
N ARG A 147 -0.33 7.92 -3.07
CA ARG A 147 1.12 7.88 -3.22
C ARG A 147 1.56 9.14 -3.95
N GLU A 148 2.47 9.91 -3.39
CA GLU A 148 3.25 10.87 -4.17
C GLU A 148 4.47 10.14 -4.72
N GLU A 149 4.56 10.03 -6.04
CA GLU A 149 5.82 9.73 -6.73
C GLU A 149 6.57 11.06 -6.86
N TYR A 150 7.64 11.22 -6.07
CA TYR A 150 8.71 12.15 -6.41
C TYR A 150 9.72 11.43 -7.31
#